data_AF-A0A8H4UY88-F1
#
_entry.id   AF-A0A8H4UY88-F1
#
_cell.length_a   1.000
_cell.length_b   1.000
_cell.length_c   1.000
_cell.angle_alpha   90.00
_cell.angle_beta   90.00
_cell.angle_gamma   90.00
#
_symmetry.space_group_name_H-M   'P 1'
#
loop_
_entity.id
_entity.type
_entity.pdbx_description
1 polymer ?
#
loop_
_entity_poly.entity_id
_entity_poly.type
_entity_poly.pdbx_seq_one_letter_code
_entity_poly.pdbx_strand_id
1 'polypeptide(L)'
;VKEQKWIKREKLEEDYTDEYWEKRYTIRDNEVPPQLESVRDKVLLAGKYLNVVRECGGVDVNKAVKDVPKTFDDPRFLDNVNSAYAYANTSLLNLLLSENSLTTRFRSLKHYFFLDRSDFFAYFMELSASELRKPAKLVNESKLQSLLDLVLRQPGSIAASDPFKEDVKVKMNKIGLTRWLMQVVSVSGMDQDNPDGGLEKYQTPTPQPAEDEKDIIGFDALELDYLVPFPLSLVISRKTVLRYQLIFRHLLSLRHLENLLVTSWQDQQKTLGWRHKSSDRRLEMWKRRAWTLRAKMLVFIQQLLYFCTAEVIEPNWQSLMERVNGTAAGTQSSSLLQIDEVDGSKQVNRTVDELMQDHVDFLDTCLKEYTL
;
A
#
# COMPACT_ATOMS: atom_id res chain seq x y z
N VAL A 1 -22.27 5.19 -23.10
CA VAL A 1 -20.92 5.33 -22.51
C VAL A 1 -20.05 6.17 -23.43
N LYS A 2 -19.38 7.22 -22.93
CA LYS A 2 -18.42 8.03 -23.69
C LYS A 2 -17.02 7.48 -23.47
N GLU A 3 -16.31 7.15 -24.55
CA GLU A 3 -14.88 6.79 -24.49
C GLU A 3 -14.02 8.02 -24.86
N GLN A 4 -13.11 8.42 -23.98
CA GLN A 4 -12.16 9.50 -24.25
C GLN A 4 -10.85 8.96 -24.85
N LYS A 5 -10.81 8.81 -26.19
CA LYS A 5 -9.69 8.19 -26.92
C LYS A 5 -8.35 8.96 -26.89
N TRP A 6 -8.34 10.20 -26.39
CA TRP A 6 -7.13 11.03 -26.33
C TRP A 6 -6.26 10.76 -25.08
N ILE A 7 -6.79 10.03 -24.10
CA ILE A 7 -6.03 9.59 -22.92
C ILE A 7 -5.27 8.33 -23.32
N LYS A 8 -3.96 8.46 -23.57
CA LYS A 8 -3.06 7.38 -24.02
C LYS A 8 -2.23 6.81 -22.88
N ARG A 9 -1.91 5.51 -23.00
CA ARG A 9 -1.20 4.72 -21.99
C ARG A 9 0.19 5.27 -21.58
N GLU A 10 0.85 6.01 -22.46
CA GLU A 10 2.24 6.48 -22.27
C GLU A 10 2.38 7.70 -21.34
N LYS A 11 1.28 8.41 -21.03
CA LYS A 11 1.29 9.49 -20.03
C LYS A 11 1.04 9.00 -18.59
N LEU A 12 0.89 7.69 -18.38
CA LEU A 12 0.56 7.07 -17.08
C LEU A 12 1.75 6.78 -16.17
N GLU A 13 2.99 7.02 -16.58
CA GLU A 13 4.15 6.75 -15.72
C GLU A 13 4.21 7.68 -14.50
N GLU A 14 3.58 8.85 -14.58
CA GLU A 14 3.61 9.85 -13.51
C GLU A 14 2.28 10.02 -12.78
N ASP A 15 1.12 9.76 -13.40
CA ASP A 15 -0.15 10.20 -12.82
C ASP A 15 -1.40 9.37 -13.22
N TYR A 16 -2.06 8.88 -12.17
CA TYR A 16 -3.46 8.44 -12.05
C TYR A 16 -4.00 7.28 -12.91
N THR A 17 -3.76 6.04 -12.48
CA THR A 17 -4.59 4.89 -12.89
C THR A 17 -6.04 4.99 -12.41
N ASP A 18 -6.28 5.60 -11.24
CA ASP A 18 -7.65 5.88 -10.74
C ASP A 18 -8.38 6.82 -11.72
N GLU A 19 -7.77 7.98 -12.04
CA GLU A 19 -8.39 8.92 -12.98
C GLU A 19 -8.46 8.41 -14.41
N TYR A 20 -7.51 7.57 -14.86
CA TYR A 20 -7.53 7.05 -16.23
C TYR A 20 -8.82 6.29 -16.51
N TRP A 21 -9.22 5.35 -15.66
CA TRP A 21 -10.44 4.56 -15.89
C TRP A 21 -11.72 5.28 -15.52
N GLU A 22 -11.68 6.18 -14.53
CA GLU A 22 -12.81 7.05 -14.20
C GLU A 22 -13.11 8.07 -15.31
N LYS A 23 -12.07 8.69 -15.88
CA LYS A 23 -12.21 9.71 -16.94
C LYS A 23 -12.36 9.09 -18.34
N ARG A 24 -11.76 7.93 -18.61
CA ARG A 24 -11.81 7.28 -19.94
C ARG A 24 -13.20 6.76 -20.28
N TYR A 25 -13.93 6.18 -19.32
CA TYR A 25 -15.29 5.69 -19.53
C TYR A 25 -16.26 6.34 -18.55
N THR A 26 -17.09 7.24 -19.08
CA THR A 26 -18.12 7.96 -18.33
C THR A 26 -19.51 7.64 -18.87
N ILE A 27 -20.49 7.61 -17.97
CA ILE A 27 -21.90 7.56 -18.34
C ILE A 27 -22.31 8.94 -18.85
N ARG A 28 -23.19 8.96 -19.86
CA ARG A 28 -23.81 10.20 -20.35
C ARG A 28 -25.22 10.22 -19.77
N ASP A 29 -25.44 10.98 -18.71
CA ASP A 29 -26.71 10.94 -17.96
C ASP A 29 -27.93 11.23 -18.85
N ASN A 30 -27.77 12.13 -19.84
CA ASN A 30 -28.84 12.48 -20.78
C ASN A 30 -29.18 11.39 -21.82
N GLU A 31 -28.38 10.33 -21.92
CA GLU A 31 -28.56 9.24 -22.90
C GLU A 31 -28.84 7.90 -22.22
N VAL A 32 -29.11 7.88 -20.91
CA VAL A 32 -29.48 6.66 -20.18
C VAL A 32 -30.98 6.39 -20.36
N PRO A 33 -31.38 5.24 -20.92
CA PRO A 33 -32.79 4.86 -20.96
C PRO A 33 -33.33 4.66 -19.53
N PRO A 34 -34.56 5.07 -19.22
CA PRO A 34 -35.12 4.99 -17.87
C PRO A 34 -35.17 3.55 -17.32
N GLN A 35 -35.25 2.55 -18.19
CA GLN A 35 -35.22 1.12 -17.83
C GLN A 35 -33.86 0.65 -17.31
N LEU A 36 -32.78 1.37 -17.62
CA LEU A 36 -31.40 1.05 -17.24
C LEU A 36 -30.88 1.90 -16.08
N GLU A 37 -31.66 2.88 -15.62
CA GLU A 37 -31.26 3.82 -14.56
C GLU A 37 -30.75 3.08 -13.31
N SER A 38 -31.43 2.00 -12.90
CA SER A 38 -31.09 1.22 -11.71
C SER A 38 -29.84 0.33 -11.86
N VAL A 39 -29.40 0.05 -13.08
CA VAL A 39 -28.27 -0.86 -13.37
C VAL A 39 -27.16 -0.20 -14.18
N ARG A 40 -27.23 1.11 -14.42
CA ARG A 40 -26.30 1.87 -15.27
C ARG A 40 -24.85 1.70 -14.85
N ASP A 41 -24.57 1.65 -13.54
CA ASP A 41 -23.23 1.52 -12.99
C ASP A 41 -22.68 0.11 -13.19
N LYS A 42 -23.53 -0.92 -13.01
CA LYS A 42 -23.16 -2.32 -13.31
C LYS A 42 -22.83 -2.52 -14.79
N VAL A 43 -23.60 -1.89 -15.68
CA VAL A 43 -23.33 -1.95 -17.14
C VAL A 43 -21.99 -1.29 -17.47
N LEU A 44 -21.69 -0.13 -16.87
CA LEU A 44 -20.41 0.55 -17.06
C LEU A 44 -19.23 -0.30 -16.56
N LEU A 45 -19.33 -0.84 -15.34
CA LEU A 45 -18.29 -1.65 -14.72
C LEU A 45 -18.06 -2.96 -15.48
N ALA A 46 -19.12 -3.65 -15.91
CA ALA A 46 -19.02 -4.85 -16.74
C ALA A 46 -18.21 -4.57 -18.02
N GLY A 47 -18.48 -3.45 -18.68
CA GLY A 47 -17.72 -3.01 -19.86
C GLY A 47 -16.26 -2.70 -19.55
N LYS A 48 -15.99 -1.99 -18.45
CA LYS A 48 -14.62 -1.67 -17.99
C LYS A 48 -13.82 -2.96 -17.72
N TYR A 49 -14.39 -3.90 -16.97
CA TYR A 49 -13.76 -5.17 -16.61
C TYR A 49 -13.43 -6.02 -17.82
N LEU A 50 -14.39 -6.18 -18.74
CA LEU A 50 -14.14 -6.91 -19.99
C LEU A 50 -13.09 -6.22 -20.86
N ASN A 51 -13.03 -4.89 -20.86
CA ASN A 51 -11.98 -4.18 -21.60
C ASN A 51 -10.59 -4.44 -21.03
N VAL A 52 -10.43 -4.46 -19.70
CA VAL A 52 -9.17 -4.81 -19.04
C VAL A 52 -8.77 -6.25 -19.39
N VAL A 53 -9.69 -7.20 -19.25
CA VAL A 53 -9.45 -8.61 -19.57
C VAL A 53 -9.01 -8.78 -21.03
N ARG A 54 -9.66 -8.07 -21.96
CA ARG A 54 -9.29 -8.06 -23.38
C ARG A 54 -7.91 -7.43 -23.64
N GLU A 55 -7.59 -6.31 -23.00
CA GLU A 55 -6.28 -5.64 -23.15
C GLU A 55 -5.14 -6.49 -22.57
N CYS A 56 -5.41 -7.32 -21.56
CA CYS A 56 -4.45 -8.24 -20.95
C CYS A 56 -4.31 -9.60 -21.66
N GLY A 57 -5.03 -9.83 -22.77
CA GLY A 57 -4.94 -11.07 -23.55
C GLY A 57 -5.78 -12.24 -23.02
N GLY A 58 -6.67 -11.99 -22.05
CA GLY A 58 -7.53 -13.00 -21.46
C GLY A 58 -8.82 -13.22 -22.26
N VAL A 59 -8.96 -14.40 -22.85
CA VAL A 59 -10.21 -15.04 -23.29
C VAL A 59 -10.97 -14.38 -24.46
N ASP A 60 -11.50 -15.21 -25.36
CA ASP A 60 -12.53 -14.82 -26.33
C ASP A 60 -13.79 -14.32 -25.59
N VAL A 61 -13.84 -13.02 -25.32
CA VAL A 61 -15.01 -12.33 -24.73
C VAL A 61 -16.27 -12.45 -25.62
N ASN A 62 -16.10 -12.93 -26.86
CA ASN A 62 -17.17 -13.20 -27.82
C ASN A 62 -17.88 -14.54 -27.59
N LYS A 63 -18.23 -14.89 -26.34
CA LYS A 63 -19.30 -15.87 -26.11
C LYS A 63 -20.62 -15.21 -26.48
N ALA A 64 -21.05 -15.40 -27.74
CA ALA A 64 -22.35 -14.94 -28.19
C ALA A 64 -23.44 -15.56 -27.31
N VAL A 65 -24.10 -14.73 -26.49
CA VAL A 65 -25.29 -15.14 -25.75
C VAL A 65 -26.36 -15.45 -26.78
N LYS A 66 -26.79 -16.71 -26.87
CA LYS A 66 -27.75 -17.16 -27.89
C LYS A 66 -29.18 -16.73 -27.58
N ASP A 67 -29.48 -16.43 -26.32
CA ASP A 67 -30.82 -16.09 -25.82
C ASP A 67 -30.85 -14.66 -25.26
N VAL A 68 -30.78 -13.67 -26.15
CA VAL A 68 -30.84 -12.24 -25.79
C VAL A 68 -32.29 -11.77 -25.86
N PRO A 69 -32.84 -11.21 -24.78
CA PRO A 69 -34.14 -10.57 -24.76
C PRO A 69 -34.25 -9.52 -25.86
N LYS A 70 -35.34 -9.58 -26.63
CA LYS A 70 -35.57 -8.69 -27.76
C LYS A 70 -36.21 -7.35 -27.34
N THR A 71 -36.71 -7.27 -26.10
CA THR A 71 -37.43 -6.11 -25.56
C THR A 71 -36.98 -5.82 -24.12
N PHE A 72 -36.98 -4.54 -23.73
CA PHE A 72 -36.64 -4.11 -22.37
C PHE A 72 -37.65 -4.56 -21.30
N ASP A 73 -38.88 -4.90 -21.71
CA ASP A 73 -39.94 -5.37 -20.81
C ASP A 73 -39.80 -6.86 -20.44
N ASP A 74 -38.83 -7.57 -21.02
CA ASP A 74 -38.58 -8.96 -20.68
C ASP A 74 -37.91 -9.03 -19.30
N PRO A 75 -38.49 -9.74 -18.31
CA PRO A 75 -37.89 -9.88 -16.99
C PRO A 75 -36.47 -10.48 -17.03
N ARG A 76 -36.14 -11.25 -18.08
CA ARG A 76 -34.81 -11.84 -18.29
C ARG A 76 -33.74 -10.81 -18.66
N PHE A 77 -34.13 -9.59 -19.04
CA PHE A 77 -33.18 -8.54 -19.43
C PHE A 77 -32.25 -8.16 -18.27
N LEU A 78 -32.82 -7.91 -17.08
CA LEU A 78 -32.03 -7.57 -15.89
C LEU A 78 -31.16 -8.74 -15.43
N ASP A 79 -31.68 -9.96 -15.52
CA ASP A 79 -30.93 -11.18 -15.20
C ASP A 79 -29.72 -11.36 -16.12
N ASN A 80 -29.86 -11.04 -17.41
CA ASN A 80 -28.76 -11.06 -18.36
C ASN A 80 -27.71 -9.98 -18.09
N VAL A 81 -28.13 -8.77 -17.71
CA VAL A 81 -27.19 -7.71 -17.32
C VAL A 81 -26.40 -8.12 -16.07
N ASN A 82 -27.08 -8.64 -15.04
CA ASN A 82 -26.43 -9.12 -13.82
C ASN A 82 -25.49 -10.30 -14.11
N SER A 83 -25.89 -11.23 -14.98
CA SER A 83 -25.06 -12.36 -15.39
C SER A 83 -23.82 -11.93 -16.19
N ALA A 84 -23.95 -10.93 -17.07
CA ALA A 84 -22.82 -10.37 -17.81
C ALA A 84 -21.84 -9.64 -16.89
N TYR A 85 -22.35 -8.87 -15.91
CA TYR A 85 -21.53 -8.24 -14.89
C TYR A 85 -20.78 -9.28 -14.04
N ALA A 86 -21.49 -10.31 -13.56
CA ALA A 86 -20.89 -11.38 -12.77
C ALA A 86 -19.80 -12.13 -13.56
N TYR A 87 -20.03 -12.42 -14.85
CA TYR A 87 -19.03 -13.03 -15.72
C TYR A 87 -17.79 -12.14 -15.88
N ALA A 88 -17.98 -10.86 -16.19
CA ALA A 88 -16.90 -9.90 -16.33
C ALA A 88 -16.05 -9.77 -15.06
N ASN A 89 -16.72 -9.67 -13.92
CA ASN A 89 -16.09 -9.58 -12.61
C ASN A 89 -15.27 -10.84 -12.28
N THR A 90 -15.84 -12.04 -12.43
CA THR A 90 -15.15 -13.30 -12.18
C THR A 90 -13.96 -13.49 -13.14
N SER A 91 -14.11 -13.12 -14.42
CA SER A 91 -13.01 -13.17 -15.39
C SER A 91 -11.84 -12.26 -14.99
N LEU A 92 -12.13 -11.01 -14.59
CA LEU A 92 -11.09 -10.09 -14.14
C LEU A 92 -10.44 -10.55 -12.84
N LEU A 93 -11.23 -10.99 -11.86
CA LEU A 93 -10.72 -11.47 -10.57
C LEU A 93 -9.80 -12.68 -10.75
N ASN A 94 -10.20 -13.64 -11.60
CA ASN A 94 -9.35 -14.78 -11.94
C ASN A 94 -8.05 -14.31 -12.59
N LEU A 95 -8.10 -13.42 -13.58
CA LEU A 95 -6.89 -12.88 -14.23
C LEU A 95 -5.95 -12.17 -13.24
N LEU A 96 -6.49 -11.44 -12.26
CA LEU A 96 -5.68 -10.77 -11.23
C LEU A 96 -5.06 -11.76 -10.23
N LEU A 97 -5.84 -12.74 -9.75
CA LEU A 97 -5.42 -13.66 -8.71
C LEU A 97 -4.55 -14.82 -9.22
N SER A 98 -4.93 -15.45 -10.34
CA SER A 98 -4.24 -16.63 -10.86
C SER A 98 -3.10 -16.27 -11.81
N GLU A 99 -3.36 -15.42 -12.81
CA GLU A 99 -2.38 -15.13 -13.86
C GLU A 99 -1.33 -14.10 -13.42
N ASN A 100 -1.76 -13.04 -12.71
CA ASN A 100 -0.87 -11.94 -12.31
C ASN A 100 -0.35 -12.05 -10.87
N SER A 101 -0.64 -13.15 -10.16
CA SER A 101 -0.10 -13.43 -8.82
C SER A 101 -0.26 -12.25 -7.83
N LEU A 102 -1.42 -11.59 -7.82
CA LEU A 102 -1.69 -10.43 -6.94
C LEU A 102 -1.40 -10.75 -5.46
N THR A 103 -1.70 -11.96 -5.00
CA THR A 103 -1.40 -12.41 -3.64
C THR A 103 0.09 -12.39 -3.31
N THR A 104 0.94 -12.82 -4.25
CA THR A 104 2.40 -12.76 -4.12
C THR A 104 2.87 -11.31 -4.10
N ARG A 105 2.28 -10.44 -4.93
CA ARG A 105 2.58 -9.01 -4.96
C ARG A 105 2.27 -8.31 -3.64
N PHE A 106 1.12 -8.64 -3.03
CA PHE A 106 0.77 -8.17 -1.69
C PHE A 106 1.83 -8.60 -0.67
N ARG A 107 2.27 -9.86 -0.69
CA ARG A 107 3.33 -10.33 0.21
C ARG A 107 4.63 -9.54 0.02
N SER A 108 5.03 -9.24 -1.22
CA SER A 108 6.18 -8.36 -1.51
C SER A 108 6.01 -6.98 -0.88
N LEU A 109 4.84 -6.34 -1.03
CA LEU A 109 4.55 -5.04 -0.40
C LEU A 109 4.70 -5.11 1.12
N LYS A 110 4.19 -6.17 1.77
CA LYS A 110 4.38 -6.39 3.21
C LYS A 110 5.86 -6.52 3.58
N HIS A 111 6.64 -7.30 2.83
CA HIS A 111 8.07 -7.49 3.12
C HIS A 111 8.87 -6.18 3.03
N TYR A 112 8.57 -5.33 2.05
CA TYR A 112 9.32 -4.08 1.85
C TYR A 112 8.83 -2.92 2.72
N PHE A 113 7.51 -2.68 2.78
CA PHE A 113 6.96 -1.51 3.46
C PHE A 113 6.70 -1.72 4.96
N PHE A 114 6.33 -2.94 5.38
CA PHE A 114 6.05 -3.23 6.78
C PHE A 114 7.25 -3.81 7.53
N LEU A 115 8.40 -3.91 6.85
CA LEU A 115 9.63 -4.47 7.41
C LEU A 115 9.41 -5.88 8.00
N ASP A 116 8.51 -6.66 7.39
CA ASP A 116 8.27 -8.04 7.79
C ASP A 116 9.49 -8.90 7.45
N ARG A 117 10.11 -9.50 8.48
CA ARG A 117 11.36 -10.27 8.37
C ARG A 117 12.47 -9.47 7.68
N SER A 118 12.74 -8.28 8.22
CA SER A 118 13.63 -7.23 7.69
C SER A 118 15.15 -7.53 7.76
N ASP A 119 15.59 -8.75 7.51
CA ASP A 119 17.02 -9.11 7.54
C ASP A 119 17.83 -8.31 6.51
N PHE A 120 17.31 -8.21 5.30
CA PHE A 120 17.84 -7.40 4.21
C PHE A 120 17.90 -5.92 4.60
N PHE A 121 16.85 -5.40 5.25
CA PHE A 121 16.76 -3.98 5.56
C PHE A 121 17.78 -3.56 6.61
N ALA A 122 18.04 -4.41 7.63
CA ALA A 122 19.07 -4.15 8.62
C ALA A 122 20.46 -4.02 7.96
N TYR A 123 20.76 -4.92 7.02
CA TYR A 123 22.03 -4.88 6.28
C TYR A 123 22.11 -3.67 5.33
N PHE A 124 21.03 -3.33 4.63
CA PHE A 124 20.94 -2.12 3.83
C PHE A 124 21.21 -0.86 4.66
N MET A 125 20.61 -0.75 5.84
CA MET A 125 20.80 0.39 6.75
C MET A 125 22.23 0.53 7.25
N GLU A 126 22.94 -0.59 7.47
CA GLU A 126 24.36 -0.58 7.83
C GLU A 126 25.24 -0.07 6.67
N LEU A 127 25.05 -0.63 5.47
CA LEU A 127 25.81 -0.24 4.27
C LEU A 127 25.57 1.22 3.86
N SER A 128 24.32 1.67 3.99
CA SER A 128 23.89 3.02 3.60
C SER A 128 24.08 4.07 4.70
N ALA A 129 24.46 3.69 5.93
CA ALA A 129 24.55 4.60 7.07
C ALA A 129 25.41 5.85 6.81
N SER A 130 26.52 5.69 6.09
CA SER A 130 27.41 6.83 5.75
C SER A 130 26.77 7.82 4.78
N GLU A 131 25.88 7.35 3.92
CA GLU A 131 25.15 8.16 2.94
C GLU A 131 23.93 8.82 3.59
N LEU A 132 23.16 8.05 4.38
CA LEU A 132 21.93 8.52 5.03
C LEU A 132 22.18 9.50 6.20
N ARG A 133 23.40 9.61 6.71
CA ARG A 133 23.79 10.65 7.68
C ARG A 133 23.92 12.04 7.05
N LYS A 134 24.04 12.13 5.73
CA LYS A 134 24.14 13.42 5.03
C LYS A 134 22.79 14.14 5.05
N PRO A 135 22.77 15.48 4.88
CA PRO A 135 21.57 16.21 4.50
C PRO A 135 20.90 15.56 3.29
N ALA A 136 19.57 15.42 3.27
CA ALA A 136 18.79 14.76 2.22
C ALA A 136 19.13 15.28 0.81
N LYS A 137 19.38 16.59 0.68
CA LYS A 137 19.77 17.26 -0.57
C LYS A 137 21.13 16.79 -1.14
N LEU A 138 21.99 16.20 -0.30
CA LEU A 138 23.34 15.74 -0.64
C LEU A 138 23.45 14.21 -0.74
N VAL A 139 22.35 13.49 -0.50
CA VAL A 139 22.32 12.03 -0.58
C VAL A 139 22.33 11.61 -2.05
N ASN A 140 23.21 10.66 -2.39
CA ASN A 140 23.23 10.07 -3.72
C ASN A 140 22.21 8.90 -3.82
N GLU A 141 21.08 9.13 -4.48
CA GLU A 141 20.04 8.13 -4.70
C GLU A 141 20.51 6.92 -5.53
N SER A 142 21.31 7.12 -6.57
CA SER A 142 21.78 6.00 -7.41
C SER A 142 22.73 5.07 -6.66
N LYS A 143 23.54 5.63 -5.76
CA LYS A 143 24.35 4.84 -4.83
C LYS A 143 23.47 4.05 -3.87
N LEU A 144 22.45 4.67 -3.28
CA LEU A 144 21.52 3.97 -2.39
C LEU A 144 20.75 2.87 -3.11
N GLN A 145 20.29 3.10 -4.34
CA GLN A 145 19.65 2.09 -5.16
C GLN A 145 20.60 0.91 -5.39
N SER A 146 21.86 1.17 -5.78
CA SER A 146 22.85 0.12 -6.00
C SER A 146 23.11 -0.71 -4.73
N LEU A 147 23.13 -0.06 -3.56
CA LEU A 147 23.25 -0.74 -2.27
C LEU A 147 22.01 -1.57 -1.95
N LEU A 148 20.81 -1.07 -2.24
CA LEU A 148 19.57 -1.82 -2.07
C LEU A 148 19.58 -3.06 -2.97
N ASP A 149 19.89 -2.91 -4.26
CA ASP A 149 19.93 -4.00 -5.24
C ASP A 149 20.92 -5.10 -4.84
N LEU A 150 22.06 -4.72 -4.28
CA LEU A 150 23.05 -5.66 -3.74
C LEU A 150 22.45 -6.52 -2.63
N VAL A 151 21.75 -5.90 -1.69
CA VAL A 151 21.18 -6.58 -0.52
C VAL A 151 19.97 -7.43 -0.89
N LEU A 152 19.13 -6.95 -1.82
CA LEU A 152 17.98 -7.70 -2.35
C LEU A 152 18.39 -8.95 -3.13
N ARG A 153 19.63 -9.02 -3.62
CA ARG A 153 20.16 -10.19 -4.35
C ARG A 153 20.97 -11.14 -3.47
N GLN A 154 21.13 -10.83 -2.18
CA GLN A 154 21.94 -11.65 -1.28
C GLN A 154 21.30 -13.03 -1.05
N PRO A 155 22.01 -14.13 -1.38
CA PRO A 155 21.49 -15.48 -1.18
C PRO A 155 21.19 -15.74 0.30
N GLY A 156 20.02 -16.31 0.59
CA GLY A 156 19.59 -16.64 1.95
C GLY A 156 18.65 -15.62 2.59
N SER A 157 18.49 -14.42 2.03
CA SER A 157 17.42 -13.51 2.42
C SER A 157 16.11 -13.84 1.70
N ILE A 158 14.98 -13.60 2.37
CA ILE A 158 13.64 -13.73 1.79
C ILE A 158 13.50 -12.82 0.56
N ALA A 159 14.10 -11.64 0.61
CA ALA A 159 14.07 -10.68 -0.50
C ALA A 159 14.71 -11.24 -1.79
N ALA A 160 15.67 -12.16 -1.67
CA ALA A 160 16.31 -12.76 -2.85
C ALA A 160 15.40 -13.73 -3.59
N SER A 161 14.47 -14.38 -2.87
CA SER A 161 13.46 -15.27 -3.43
C SER A 161 12.26 -14.55 -4.03
N ASP A 162 12.11 -13.24 -3.77
CA ASP A 162 11.01 -12.45 -4.28
C ASP A 162 11.16 -12.22 -5.81
N PRO A 163 10.18 -12.63 -6.64
CA PRO A 163 10.19 -12.38 -8.09
C PRO A 163 10.13 -10.89 -8.46
N PHE A 164 9.63 -10.04 -7.56
CA PHE A 164 9.26 -8.65 -7.81
C PHE A 164 10.22 -7.63 -7.17
N LYS A 165 11.39 -8.08 -6.72
CA LYS A 165 12.40 -7.24 -6.06
C LYS A 165 12.92 -6.07 -6.89
N GLU A 166 12.91 -6.20 -8.22
CA GLU A 166 13.40 -5.16 -9.14
C GLU A 166 12.47 -3.93 -9.23
N ASP A 167 11.23 -4.08 -8.75
CA ASP A 167 10.21 -3.03 -8.75
C ASP A 167 10.35 -2.05 -7.57
N VAL A 168 11.19 -2.39 -6.58
CA VAL A 168 11.49 -1.54 -5.42
C VAL A 168 12.54 -0.50 -5.81
N LYS A 169 12.25 0.78 -5.59
CA LYS A 169 13.16 1.89 -5.87
C LYS A 169 13.36 2.78 -4.66
N VAL A 170 14.57 3.31 -4.49
CA VAL A 170 14.88 4.30 -3.46
C VAL A 170 14.61 5.69 -3.99
N LYS A 171 13.92 6.51 -3.20
CA LYS A 171 13.73 7.95 -3.44
C LYS A 171 14.00 8.75 -2.17
N MET A 172 14.35 10.02 -2.31
CA MET A 172 14.45 10.97 -1.19
C MET A 172 13.25 11.91 -1.18
N ASN A 173 12.50 11.88 -0.09
CA ASN A 173 11.40 12.80 0.15
C ASN A 173 11.93 14.18 0.56
N LYS A 174 11.28 15.24 0.06
CA LYS A 174 11.61 16.63 0.38
C LYS A 174 11.03 17.08 1.72
N ILE A 175 10.00 16.39 2.21
CA ILE A 175 9.26 16.75 3.43
C ILE A 175 9.49 15.67 4.49
N GLY A 176 9.91 16.08 5.68
CA GLY A 176 10.11 15.18 6.83
C GLY A 176 8.79 14.64 7.37
N LEU A 177 8.83 13.45 7.98
CA LEU A 177 7.62 12.75 8.45
C LEU A 177 6.77 13.60 9.41
N THR A 178 7.38 14.30 10.37
CA THR A 178 6.64 15.12 11.36
C THR A 178 5.90 16.27 10.72
N ARG A 179 6.53 16.96 9.75
CA ARG A 179 5.89 18.05 9.00
C ARG A 179 4.76 17.51 8.14
N TRP A 180 4.97 16.35 7.52
CA TRP A 180 3.96 15.67 6.73
C TRP A 180 2.75 15.26 7.60
N LEU A 181 2.98 14.64 8.76
CA LEU A 181 1.92 14.26 9.70
C LEU A 181 1.14 15.49 10.21
N MET A 182 1.83 16.59 10.52
CA MET A 182 1.15 17.85 10.89
C MET A 182 0.27 18.39 9.74
N GLN A 183 0.74 18.31 8.49
CA GLN A 183 -0.07 18.70 7.34
C GLN A 183 -1.30 17.79 7.21
N VAL A 184 -1.16 16.48 7.35
CA VAL A 184 -2.28 15.54 7.22
C VAL A 184 -3.31 15.70 8.33
N VAL A 185 -2.88 15.84 9.58
CA VAL A 185 -3.79 16.08 10.71
C VAL A 185 -4.53 17.42 10.55
N SER A 186 -3.86 18.45 10.01
CA SER A 186 -4.50 19.74 9.74
C SER A 186 -5.53 19.69 8.61
N VAL A 187 -5.34 18.81 7.62
CA VAL A 187 -6.28 18.60 6.50
C VAL A 187 -7.47 17.74 6.95
N SER A 188 -7.24 16.66 7.70
CA SER A 188 -8.31 15.83 8.27
C SER A 188 -9.18 16.56 9.30
N GLY A 189 -8.69 17.66 9.89
CA GLY A 189 -9.46 18.52 10.78
C GLY A 189 -10.41 19.50 10.07
N MET A 190 -10.29 19.68 8.75
CA MET A 190 -11.06 20.68 7.98
C MET A 190 -12.05 20.07 6.97
N ASP A 191 -11.82 18.87 6.44
CA ASP A 191 -12.67 18.26 5.42
C ASP A 191 -13.29 16.93 5.93
N GLN A 192 -14.36 17.00 6.74
CA GLN A 192 -15.16 15.82 7.11
C GLN A 192 -16.12 15.35 6.00
N ASP A 193 -16.34 16.17 4.96
CA ASP A 193 -17.34 15.89 3.92
C ASP A 193 -16.77 15.29 2.62
N ASN A 194 -15.44 15.08 2.50
CA ASN A 194 -14.87 14.45 1.31
C ASN A 194 -13.55 13.69 1.58
N PRO A 195 -13.59 12.36 1.86
CA PRO A 195 -12.41 11.58 2.23
C PRO A 195 -11.39 11.37 1.09
N ASP A 196 -11.73 11.66 -0.17
CA ASP A 196 -10.84 11.46 -1.32
C ASP A 196 -10.03 12.72 -1.72
N GLY A 197 -10.44 13.91 -1.24
CA GLY A 197 -9.81 15.20 -1.61
C GLY A 197 -8.48 15.50 -0.91
N GLY A 198 -8.14 14.77 0.15
CA GLY A 198 -6.88 14.94 0.86
C GLY A 198 -5.68 14.46 0.05
N LEU A 199 -5.86 13.46 -0.82
CA LEU A 199 -4.78 12.82 -1.58
C LEU A 199 -4.33 13.58 -2.83
N GLU A 200 -5.22 14.33 -3.47
CA GLU A 200 -4.90 15.05 -4.71
C GLU A 200 -4.22 16.41 -4.47
N LYS A 201 -4.37 17.00 -3.28
CA LYS A 201 -3.61 18.21 -2.90
C LYS A 201 -2.13 17.93 -2.58
N TYR A 202 -1.69 16.67 -2.60
CA TYR A 202 -0.30 16.29 -2.27
C TYR A 202 0.75 16.63 -3.35
N GLN A 203 0.34 17.12 -4.53
CA GLN A 203 1.28 17.52 -5.59
C GLN A 203 1.50 19.03 -5.75
N THR A 204 0.65 19.87 -5.14
CA THR A 204 0.82 21.34 -5.25
C THR A 204 1.25 21.93 -3.90
N PRO A 205 2.51 22.39 -3.76
CA PRO A 205 2.93 23.03 -2.54
C PRO A 205 2.23 24.39 -2.42
N THR A 206 1.31 24.54 -1.48
CA THR A 206 0.91 25.85 -0.98
C THR A 206 2.16 26.54 -0.40
N PRO A 207 2.56 27.73 -0.88
CA PRO A 207 3.76 28.40 -0.41
C PRO A 207 3.47 29.03 0.96
N GLN A 208 3.83 28.33 2.03
CA GLN A 208 3.97 28.95 3.36
C GLN A 208 5.43 29.37 3.58
N PRO A 209 5.68 30.44 4.36
CA PRO A 209 6.98 31.10 4.41
C PRO A 209 8.05 30.14 4.93
N ALA A 210 9.21 30.19 4.28
CA ALA A 210 10.41 29.45 4.65
C ALA A 210 11.00 29.99 5.96
N GLU A 211 10.49 29.51 7.09
CA GLU A 211 11.25 29.55 8.34
C GLU A 211 12.15 28.31 8.38
N ASP A 212 13.46 28.55 8.25
CA ASP A 212 14.59 27.64 8.44
C ASP A 212 14.26 26.14 8.29
N GLU A 213 14.25 25.65 7.04
CA GLU A 213 14.37 24.22 6.76
C GLU A 213 15.66 23.73 7.39
N LYS A 214 15.59 23.20 8.61
CA LYS A 214 16.60 22.25 9.09
C LYS A 214 16.67 21.18 8.02
N ASP A 215 17.79 21.13 7.31
CA ASP A 215 18.00 20.13 6.28
C ASP A 215 17.72 18.76 6.90
N ILE A 216 16.69 18.09 6.37
CA ILE A 216 16.24 16.79 6.84
C ILE A 216 17.41 15.83 6.64
N ILE A 217 17.69 14.98 7.63
CA ILE A 217 18.74 13.98 7.52
C ILE A 217 18.27 12.92 6.52
N GLY A 218 19.19 12.34 5.74
CA GLY A 218 18.86 11.31 4.74
C GLY A 218 18.01 10.16 5.28
N PHE A 219 18.20 9.77 6.55
CA PHE A 219 17.33 8.80 7.24
C PHE A 219 15.85 9.20 7.28
N ASP A 220 15.55 10.46 7.61
CA ASP A 220 14.18 10.97 7.71
C ASP A 220 13.54 11.20 6.34
N ALA A 221 14.37 11.36 5.31
CA ALA A 221 13.97 11.55 3.91
C ALA A 221 13.85 10.24 3.12
N LEU A 222 14.35 9.11 3.63
CA LEU A 222 14.36 7.86 2.89
C LEU A 222 12.94 7.38 2.56
N GLU A 223 12.74 7.06 1.29
CA GLU A 223 11.48 6.54 0.75
C GLU A 223 11.69 5.34 -0.16
N LEU A 224 10.77 4.37 -0.08
CA LEU A 224 10.67 3.27 -1.02
C LEU A 224 9.51 3.55 -1.97
N ASP A 225 9.81 3.57 -3.25
CA ASP A 225 8.81 3.54 -4.31
C ASP A 225 8.65 2.10 -4.81
N TYR A 226 7.46 1.79 -5.32
CA TYR A 226 7.14 0.46 -5.82
C TYR A 226 6.41 0.57 -7.15
N LEU A 227 7.08 0.15 -8.22
CA LEU A 227 6.48 0.10 -9.55
C LEU A 227 5.42 -1.00 -9.57
N VAL A 228 4.21 -0.73 -10.05
CA VAL A 228 3.20 -1.78 -10.26
C VAL A 228 2.77 -1.75 -11.72
N PRO A 229 3.04 -2.82 -12.48
CA PRO A 229 2.60 -2.88 -13.86
C PRO A 229 1.09 -3.07 -13.94
N PHE A 230 0.50 -2.58 -15.03
CA PHE A 230 -0.87 -2.95 -15.41
C PHE A 230 -0.94 -4.45 -15.68
N PRO A 231 -1.99 -5.18 -15.22
CA PRO A 231 -3.26 -4.69 -14.66
C PRO A 231 -3.30 -4.55 -13.14
N LEU A 232 -2.26 -4.93 -12.41
CA LEU A 232 -2.25 -4.91 -10.94
C LEU A 232 -2.36 -3.48 -10.37
N SER A 233 -1.95 -2.48 -11.14
CA SER A 233 -2.08 -1.05 -10.79
C SER A 233 -3.52 -0.55 -10.67
N LEU A 234 -4.51 -1.37 -11.07
CA LEU A 234 -5.92 -1.14 -10.78
C LEU A 234 -6.23 -1.33 -9.30
N VAL A 235 -5.63 -2.34 -8.67
CA VAL A 235 -5.84 -2.65 -7.26
C VAL A 235 -4.81 -1.92 -6.40
N ILE A 236 -3.54 -1.97 -6.81
CA ILE A 236 -2.45 -1.29 -6.12
C ILE A 236 -2.17 0.03 -6.85
N SER A 237 -3.03 1.02 -6.60
CA SER A 237 -2.89 2.36 -7.17
C SER A 237 -1.78 3.18 -6.52
N ARG A 238 -1.39 4.32 -7.13
CA ARG A 238 -0.42 5.24 -6.52
C ARG A 238 -0.92 5.75 -5.17
N LYS A 239 -2.23 5.95 -5.00
CA LYS A 239 -2.84 6.36 -3.72
C LYS A 239 -2.59 5.32 -2.63
N THR A 240 -2.66 4.02 -2.93
CA THR A 240 -2.37 2.96 -1.94
C THR A 240 -0.88 2.82 -1.67
N VAL A 241 -0.02 2.93 -2.69
CA VAL A 241 1.46 2.95 -2.50
C VAL A 241 1.89 4.08 -1.59
N LEU A 242 1.30 5.28 -1.72
CA LEU A 242 1.55 6.38 -0.79
C LEU A 242 1.19 6.00 0.65
N ARG A 243 0.04 5.36 0.89
CA ARG A 243 -0.35 4.88 2.23
C ARG A 243 0.65 3.87 2.81
N TYR A 244 1.09 2.89 2.00
CA TYR A 244 2.16 1.97 2.40
C TYR A 244 3.44 2.71 2.78
N GLN A 245 3.82 3.71 1.99
CA GLN A 245 5.02 4.48 2.20
C GLN A 245 4.99 5.29 3.50
N LEU A 246 3.83 5.77 3.90
CA LEU A 246 3.66 6.47 5.19
C LEU A 246 3.86 5.54 6.38
N ILE A 247 3.28 4.35 6.31
CA ILE A 247 3.50 3.29 7.30
C ILE A 247 4.99 2.96 7.37
N PHE A 248 5.65 2.75 6.22
CA PHE A 248 7.08 2.48 6.15
C PHE A 248 7.91 3.58 6.81
N ARG A 249 7.66 4.85 6.51
CA ARG A 249 8.41 5.97 7.11
C ARG A 249 8.23 6.04 8.62
N HIS A 250 7.02 5.78 9.11
CA HIS A 250 6.75 5.71 10.54
C HIS A 250 7.56 4.60 11.21
N LEU A 251 7.47 3.37 10.68
CA LEU A 251 8.22 2.21 11.20
C LEU A 251 9.74 2.43 11.12
N LEU A 252 10.22 3.01 10.02
CA LEU A 252 11.61 3.38 9.82
C LEU A 252 12.12 4.33 10.91
N SER A 253 11.33 5.35 11.26
CA SER A 253 11.69 6.33 12.28
C SER A 253 11.84 5.67 13.65
N LEU A 254 10.92 4.77 14.02
CA LEU A 254 10.98 4.02 15.27
C LEU A 254 12.18 3.07 15.31
N ARG A 255 12.45 2.36 14.20
CA ARG A 255 13.60 1.44 14.08
C ARG A 255 14.93 2.19 14.12
N HIS A 256 15.00 3.37 13.49
CA HIS A 256 16.17 4.22 13.56
C HIS A 256 16.43 4.69 15.01
N LEU A 257 15.38 5.11 15.72
CA LEU A 257 15.49 5.53 17.12
C LEU A 257 15.90 4.39 18.06
N GLU A 258 15.37 3.19 17.85
CA GLU A 258 15.82 1.98 18.54
C GLU A 258 17.32 1.75 18.35
N ASN A 259 17.79 1.78 17.10
CA ASN A 259 19.19 1.60 16.76
C ASN A 259 20.10 2.65 17.43
N LEU A 260 19.70 3.93 17.44
CA LEU A 260 20.44 4.99 18.13
C LEU A 260 20.57 4.74 19.64
N LEU A 261 19.51 4.25 20.29
CA LEU A 261 19.52 3.91 21.72
C LEU A 261 20.37 2.68 22.03
N VAL A 262 20.44 1.71 21.10
CA VAL A 262 21.34 0.55 21.20
C VAL A 262 22.79 0.99 20.99
N THR A 263 23.09 1.81 20.00
CA THR A 263 24.44 2.35 19.79
C THR A 263 24.88 3.18 20.99
N SER A 264 24.02 4.03 21.55
CA SER A 264 24.31 4.79 22.76
C SER A 264 24.66 3.89 23.95
N TRP A 265 23.97 2.75 24.10
CA TRP A 265 24.31 1.75 25.11
C TRP A 265 25.71 1.14 24.88
N GLN A 266 26.04 0.80 23.63
CA GLN A 266 27.37 0.30 23.30
C GLN A 266 28.46 1.32 23.61
N ASP A 267 28.22 2.61 23.34
CA ASP A 267 29.16 3.68 23.64
C ASP A 267 29.33 3.86 25.15
N GLN A 268 28.24 3.81 25.91
CA GLN A 268 28.27 3.84 27.38
C GLN A 268 29.06 2.65 27.96
N GLN A 269 29.05 1.50 27.29
CA GLN A 269 29.77 0.31 27.73
C GLN A 269 31.24 0.29 27.29
N LYS A 270 31.57 0.85 26.12
CA LYS A 270 32.93 0.81 25.55
C LYS A 270 33.79 1.99 25.99
N THR A 271 33.20 3.18 26.13
CA THR A 271 33.93 4.42 26.38
C THR A 271 34.46 4.48 27.81
N LEU A 272 35.77 4.70 27.96
CA LEU A 272 36.44 4.70 29.25
C LEU A 272 35.83 5.72 30.23
N GLY A 273 35.45 6.90 29.75
CA GLY A 273 34.83 7.95 30.57
C GLY A 273 33.49 7.55 31.21
N TRP A 274 32.73 6.67 30.55
CA TRP A 274 31.48 6.13 31.09
C TRP A 274 31.74 5.01 32.12
N ARG A 275 32.67 4.10 31.82
CA ARG A 275 33.05 2.96 32.69
C ARG A 275 33.79 3.38 33.95
N HIS A 276 34.62 4.42 33.86
CA HIS A 276 35.45 4.86 34.96
C HIS A 276 34.57 5.41 36.10
N LYS A 277 34.70 4.80 37.28
CA LYS A 277 33.98 5.24 38.48
C LYS A 277 34.66 6.50 39.02
N SER A 278 33.97 7.63 38.93
CA SER A 278 34.46 8.89 39.49
C SER A 278 34.33 8.91 41.01
N SER A 279 35.23 9.64 41.66
CA SER A 279 35.13 9.97 43.08
C SER A 279 33.98 10.94 43.36
N ASP A 280 33.56 11.73 42.36
CA ASP A 280 32.43 12.65 42.49
C ASP A 280 31.08 11.89 42.44
N ARG A 281 30.38 11.89 43.57
CA ARG A 281 29.05 11.30 43.73
C ARG A 281 28.01 11.91 42.78
N ARG A 282 28.08 13.21 42.50
CA ARG A 282 27.10 13.88 41.62
C ARG A 282 27.20 13.35 40.20
N LEU A 283 28.43 13.18 39.70
CA LEU A 283 28.68 12.62 38.38
C LEU A 283 28.19 11.17 38.27
N GLU A 284 28.44 10.33 39.29
CA GLU A 284 27.96 8.95 39.29
C GLU A 284 26.43 8.85 39.33
N MET A 285 25.76 9.72 40.09
CA MET A 285 24.29 9.81 40.07
C MET A 285 23.77 10.26 38.70
N TRP A 286 24.42 11.23 38.06
CA TRP A 286 24.07 11.69 36.72
C TRP A 286 24.22 10.57 35.68
N LYS A 287 25.34 9.84 35.71
CA LYS A 287 25.56 8.67 34.84
C LYS A 287 24.43 7.67 35.00
N ARG A 288 24.12 7.24 36.23
CA ARG A 288 23.02 6.29 36.50
C ARG A 288 21.69 6.77 35.94
N ARG A 289 21.34 8.05 36.12
CA ARG A 289 20.12 8.64 35.55
C ARG A 289 20.09 8.53 34.01
N ALA A 290 21.21 8.80 33.34
CA ALA A 290 21.31 8.67 31.89
C ALA A 290 21.13 7.21 31.43
N TRP A 291 21.76 6.24 32.11
CA TRP A 291 21.57 4.80 31.85
C TRP A 291 20.11 4.38 32.01
N THR A 292 19.46 4.80 33.11
CA THR A 292 18.06 4.49 33.39
C THR A 292 17.12 5.13 32.38
N LEU A 293 17.35 6.39 32.01
CA LEU A 293 16.53 7.09 31.02
C LEU A 293 16.62 6.40 29.66
N ARG A 294 17.83 6.13 29.17
CA ARG A 294 18.04 5.42 27.90
C ARG A 294 17.38 4.05 27.90
N ALA A 295 17.50 3.28 28.97
CA ALA A 295 16.86 1.98 29.10
C ALA A 295 15.32 2.08 29.05
N LYS A 296 14.73 3.07 29.72
CA LYS A 296 13.28 3.32 29.66
C LYS A 296 12.82 3.72 28.26
N MET A 297 13.57 4.60 27.57
CA MET A 297 13.27 5.00 26.20
C MET A 297 13.34 3.79 25.25
N LEU A 298 14.37 2.95 25.38
CA LEU A 298 14.52 1.76 24.54
C LEU A 298 13.36 0.79 24.71
N VAL A 299 12.99 0.49 25.96
CA VAL A 299 11.83 -0.38 26.24
C VAL A 299 10.57 0.22 25.65
N PHE A 300 10.33 1.53 25.82
CA PHE A 300 9.16 2.20 25.25
C PHE A 300 9.08 2.03 23.72
N ILE A 301 10.16 2.29 23.00
CA ILE A 301 10.18 2.18 21.53
C ILE A 301 10.03 0.73 21.07
N GLN A 302 10.62 -0.23 21.78
CA GLN A 302 10.47 -1.64 21.48
C GLN A 302 9.02 -2.10 21.65
N GLN A 303 8.34 -1.63 22.70
CA GLN A 303 6.92 -1.93 22.90
C GLN A 303 6.04 -1.23 21.86
N LEU A 304 6.36 0.00 21.47
CA LEU A 304 5.65 0.71 20.42
C LEU A 304 5.80 0.02 19.06
N LEU A 305 7.02 -0.38 18.69
CA LEU A 305 7.28 -1.16 17.49
C LEU A 305 6.53 -2.50 17.49
N TYR A 306 6.53 -3.19 18.63
CA TYR A 306 5.76 -4.43 18.81
C TYR A 306 4.26 -4.20 18.62
N PHE A 307 3.69 -3.17 19.25
CA PHE A 307 2.29 -2.80 19.07
C PHE A 307 1.98 -2.51 17.59
N CYS A 308 2.78 -1.66 16.93
CA CYS A 308 2.55 -1.30 15.54
C CYS A 308 2.59 -2.50 14.58
N THR A 309 3.47 -3.47 14.83
CA THR A 309 3.67 -4.61 13.93
C THR A 309 2.77 -5.78 14.26
N ALA A 310 2.68 -6.18 15.53
CA ALA A 310 1.99 -7.39 15.96
C ALA A 310 0.52 -7.16 16.30
N GLU A 311 0.15 -6.00 16.85
CA GLU A 311 -1.24 -5.71 17.26
C GLU A 311 -2.03 -4.96 16.20
N VAL A 312 -1.36 -4.16 15.35
CA VAL A 312 -2.01 -3.35 14.30
C VAL A 312 -1.87 -4.00 12.92
N ILE A 313 -0.64 -4.13 12.40
CA ILE A 313 -0.43 -4.61 11.01
C ILE A 313 -0.84 -6.08 10.86
N GLU A 314 -0.34 -6.97 11.72
CA GLU A 314 -0.49 -8.42 11.52
C GLU A 314 -1.97 -8.89 11.52
N PRO A 315 -2.84 -8.53 12.47
CA PRO A 315 -4.24 -8.99 12.44
C PRO A 315 -5.01 -8.40 11.25
N ASN A 316 -4.80 -7.12 10.95
CA ASN A 316 -5.43 -6.47 9.80
C ASN A 316 -4.96 -7.09 8.47
N TRP A 317 -3.69 -7.48 8.39
CA TRP A 317 -3.11 -8.21 7.25
C TRP A 317 -3.70 -9.61 7.09
N GLN A 318 -3.82 -10.36 8.18
CA GLN A 318 -4.42 -11.70 8.16
C GLN A 318 -5.87 -11.62 7.70
N SER A 319 -6.64 -10.66 8.22
CA SER A 319 -8.02 -10.39 7.81
C SER A 319 -8.13 -10.09 6.31
N LEU A 320 -7.24 -9.26 5.77
CA LEU A 320 -7.16 -9.00 4.33
C LEU A 320 -6.81 -10.27 3.54
N MET A 321 -5.77 -11.00 3.95
CA MET A 321 -5.30 -12.19 3.22
C MET A 321 -6.28 -13.35 3.29
N GLU A 322 -7.03 -13.54 4.38
CA GLU A 322 -8.14 -14.50 4.46
C GLU A 322 -9.23 -14.13 3.45
N ARG A 323 -9.56 -12.85 3.34
CA ARG A 323 -10.50 -12.33 2.36
C ARG A 323 -10.02 -12.57 0.91
N VAL A 324 -8.75 -12.29 0.62
CA VAL A 324 -8.15 -12.49 -0.72
C VAL A 324 -7.92 -13.98 -1.07
N ASN A 325 -7.60 -14.83 -0.09
CA ASN A 325 -7.39 -16.26 -0.34
C ASN A 325 -8.71 -17.04 -0.33
N GLY A 326 -9.71 -16.61 0.44
CA GLY A 326 -11.06 -17.17 0.40
C GLY A 326 -11.67 -17.10 -1.00
N THR A 327 -11.34 -16.05 -1.77
CA THR A 327 -11.72 -15.95 -3.19
C THR A 327 -10.97 -16.94 -4.10
N ALA A 328 -9.75 -17.35 -3.74
CA ALA A 328 -9.01 -18.35 -4.52
C ALA A 328 -9.47 -19.79 -4.21
N ALA A 329 -9.91 -20.07 -2.98
CA ALA A 329 -10.39 -21.39 -2.55
C ALA A 329 -11.79 -21.74 -3.10
N GLY A 330 -12.64 -20.74 -3.36
CA GLY A 330 -13.96 -20.94 -3.97
C GLY A 330 -13.94 -21.47 -5.41
N THR A 331 -12.78 -21.47 -6.07
CA THR A 331 -12.63 -21.84 -7.48
C THR A 331 -12.14 -23.29 -7.67
N GLN A 332 -11.79 -24.03 -6.60
CA GLN A 332 -11.22 -25.39 -6.72
C GLN A 332 -11.94 -26.50 -5.91
N SER A 333 -12.93 -26.19 -5.07
CA SER A 333 -13.66 -27.20 -4.29
C SER A 333 -15.09 -27.42 -4.77
N SER A 334 -15.23 -27.95 -5.99
CA SER A 334 -16.47 -28.62 -6.44
C SER A 334 -16.58 -30.06 -5.91
N SER A 335 -16.08 -30.35 -4.70
CA SER A 335 -16.25 -31.66 -4.06
C SER A 335 -16.15 -31.55 -2.53
N LEU A 336 -17.28 -31.87 -1.89
CA LEU A 336 -17.45 -32.22 -0.47
C LEU A 336 -17.30 -31.08 0.55
N LEU A 337 -18.35 -30.27 0.73
CA LEU A 337 -18.84 -29.90 2.06
C LEU A 337 -20.36 -29.69 2.02
N GLN A 338 -21.00 -30.06 3.13
CA GLN A 338 -22.43 -30.25 3.34
C GLN A 338 -23.34 -29.14 2.78
N ILE A 339 -24.41 -29.63 2.15
CA ILE A 339 -25.59 -28.87 1.77
C ILE A 339 -26.48 -28.80 3.02
N ASP A 340 -26.46 -27.67 3.72
CA ASP A 340 -27.64 -27.23 4.44
C ASP A 340 -28.31 -26.14 3.59
N GLU A 341 -29.49 -26.49 3.08
CA GLU A 341 -30.43 -25.61 2.41
C GLU A 341 -31.22 -24.83 3.45
N VAL A 342 -30.92 -23.55 3.64
CA VAL A 342 -31.92 -22.55 4.04
C VAL A 342 -31.60 -21.24 3.33
N ASP A 343 -32.51 -20.82 2.46
CA ASP A 343 -32.65 -19.48 1.86
C ASP A 343 -31.69 -19.03 0.73
N GLY A 344 -32.01 -19.45 -0.50
CA GLY A 344 -32.32 -18.52 -1.61
C GLY A 344 -31.27 -17.57 -2.21
N SER A 345 -30.02 -17.49 -1.74
CA SER A 345 -29.03 -16.55 -2.32
C SER A 345 -27.58 -17.06 -2.27
N LYS A 346 -27.27 -18.15 -2.99
CA LYS A 346 -25.88 -18.58 -3.20
C LYS A 346 -25.25 -17.85 -4.39
N GLN A 347 -24.78 -16.62 -4.16
CA GLN A 347 -23.69 -16.01 -4.92
C GLN A 347 -22.85 -15.15 -3.98
N VAL A 348 -21.79 -15.70 -3.38
CA VAL A 348 -20.68 -14.84 -2.92
C VAL A 348 -19.80 -14.58 -4.14
N ASN A 349 -20.34 -13.84 -5.11
CA ASN A 349 -19.58 -13.32 -6.24
C ASN A 349 -18.90 -12.03 -5.76
N ARG A 350 -17.85 -12.18 -4.96
CA ARG A 350 -17.07 -11.04 -4.48
C ARG A 350 -16.57 -10.20 -5.65
N THR A 351 -16.72 -8.88 -5.57
CA THR A 351 -16.37 -7.99 -6.68
C THR A 351 -14.91 -7.54 -6.62
N VAL A 352 -14.33 -7.19 -7.77
CA VAL A 352 -13.02 -6.53 -7.82
C VAL A 352 -13.07 -5.20 -7.07
N ASP A 353 -14.21 -4.50 -7.09
CA ASP A 353 -14.44 -3.28 -6.30
C ASP A 353 -14.35 -3.54 -4.79
N GLU A 354 -14.99 -4.61 -4.30
CA GLU A 354 -14.86 -5.02 -2.89
C GLU A 354 -13.41 -5.29 -2.52
N LEU A 355 -12.66 -6.02 -3.36
CA LEU A 355 -11.23 -6.28 -3.13
C LEU A 355 -10.40 -4.99 -3.05
N MET A 356 -10.68 -4.01 -3.93
CA MET A 356 -10.02 -2.70 -3.90
C MET A 356 -10.37 -1.95 -2.61
N GLN A 357 -11.63 -1.98 -2.20
CA GLN A 357 -12.10 -1.35 -0.97
C GLN A 357 -11.46 -1.99 0.28
N ASP A 358 -11.43 -3.33 0.35
CA ASP A 358 -10.78 -4.06 1.45
C ASP A 358 -9.31 -3.69 1.62
N HIS A 359 -8.62 -3.49 0.50
CA HIS A 359 -7.22 -3.10 0.49
C HIS A 359 -7.02 -1.68 1.02
N VAL A 360 -7.88 -0.74 0.61
CA VAL A 360 -7.87 0.63 1.12
C VAL A 360 -8.23 0.67 2.61
N ASP A 361 -9.29 -0.03 3.02
CA ASP A 361 -9.75 -0.09 4.41
C ASP A 361 -8.68 -0.67 5.34
N PHE A 362 -7.95 -1.70 4.89
CA PHE A 362 -6.79 -2.24 5.59
C PHE A 362 -5.75 -1.15 5.88
N LEU A 363 -5.37 -0.37 4.86
CA LEU A 363 -4.35 0.67 4.98
C LEU A 363 -4.82 1.84 5.85
N ASP A 364 -6.07 2.26 5.67
CA ASP A 364 -6.66 3.37 6.44
C ASP A 364 -6.82 2.99 7.92
N THR A 365 -7.17 1.73 8.22
CA THR A 365 -7.21 1.23 9.60
C THR A 365 -5.83 1.28 10.24
N CYS A 366 -4.79 0.77 9.54
CA CYS A 366 -3.41 0.83 10.04
C CYS A 366 -2.95 2.27 10.29
N LEU A 367 -3.25 3.20 9.38
CA LEU A 367 -2.85 4.61 9.52
C LEU A 367 -3.58 5.31 10.66
N LYS A 368 -4.88 5.07 10.83
CA LYS A 368 -5.68 5.66 11.93
C LYS A 368 -5.16 5.24 13.29
N GLU A 369 -4.86 3.96 13.46
CA GLU A 369 -4.33 3.39 14.71
C GLU A 369 -2.90 3.87 15.05
N TYR A 370 -2.15 4.42 14.09
CA TYR A 370 -0.85 5.05 14.33
C TYR A 370 -0.92 6.54 14.68
N THR A 371 -2.00 7.22 14.31
CA THR A 371 -2.21 8.64 14.60
C THR A 371 -2.93 8.90 15.93
N LEU A 372 -3.61 7.89 16.47
CA LEU A 372 -4.22 7.87 17.80
C LEU A 372 -3.20 7.43 18.85
#